data_AF-K1S720-F1
#
_entry.id   AF-K1S720-F1
#
_cell.length_a   1.000
_cell.length_b   1.000
_cell.length_c   1.000
_cell.angle_alpha   90.00
_cell.angle_beta   90.00
_cell.angle_gamma   90.00
#
_symmetry.space_group_name_H-M   'P 1'
#
loop_
_entity.id
_entity.type
_entity.pdbx_description
1 polymer ?
#
loop_
_entity_poly.entity_id
_entity_poly.type
_entity_poly.pdbx_seq_one_letter_code
_entity_poly.pdbx_strand_id
1 'polypeptide(L)'
;LVFVSWKASVVLLICVPLIPLSIVAVQKIAKRLLSKYWGVYTNLGDTFLENIQGLTTLKVYQADERKNVEMNEKAEEFRRITMKVLTMQLNSVSVMDIVAYAGSAVGVVIAIIQVKNGIITLPQAFLIIMLAADFFLPLRLLGSFFHVAMNGMAASDKLFKLLDTKEDEHGAEIPENLDGDIEIKDLSFSYDGEKTVLTIFR
;
A
#
# COMPACT_ATOMS: atom_id res chain seq x y z
N LEU A 1 6.02 -6.07 -35.77
CA LEU A 1 4.83 -5.30 -36.18
C LEU A 1 5.15 -4.16 -37.14
N VAL A 2 6.13 -3.28 -36.85
CA VAL A 2 6.45 -2.11 -37.71
C VAL A 2 6.78 -2.49 -39.15
N PHE A 3 7.56 -3.55 -39.37
CA PHE A 3 7.92 -4.04 -40.72
C PHE A 3 6.75 -4.63 -41.50
N VAL A 4 5.62 -4.91 -40.84
CA VAL A 4 4.41 -5.49 -41.45
C VAL A 4 3.36 -4.40 -41.67
N SER A 5 3.11 -3.59 -40.65
CA SER A 5 2.20 -2.45 -40.74
C SER A 5 2.61 -1.35 -39.76
N TRP A 6 3.11 -0.26 -40.32
CA TRP A 6 3.45 0.95 -39.57
C TRP A 6 2.22 1.54 -38.85
N LYS A 7 1.06 1.62 -39.54
CA LYS A 7 -0.18 2.20 -38.98
C LYS A 7 -0.69 1.44 -37.76
N ALA A 8 -0.72 0.10 -37.83
CA ALA A 8 -1.14 -0.73 -36.71
C ALA A 8 -0.17 -0.61 -35.52
N SER A 9 1.13 -0.52 -35.81
CA SER A 9 2.18 -0.40 -34.79
C SER A 9 2.09 0.90 -34.01
N VAL A 10 1.84 2.04 -34.69
CA VAL A 10 1.69 3.35 -34.04
C VAL A 10 0.51 3.35 -33.08
N VAL A 11 -0.63 2.77 -33.48
CA VAL A 11 -1.81 2.70 -32.62
C VAL A 11 -1.54 1.90 -31.35
N LEU A 12 -0.93 0.71 -31.48
CA LEU A 12 -0.55 -0.10 -30.32
C LEU A 12 0.44 0.65 -29.41
N LEU A 13 1.40 1.38 -30.00
CA LEU A 13 2.41 2.14 -29.27
C LEU A 13 1.82 3.36 -28.52
N ILE A 14 0.75 3.98 -29.02
CA ILE A 14 0.01 5.03 -28.31
C ILE A 14 -0.74 4.46 -27.10
N CYS A 15 -1.20 3.20 -27.16
CA CYS A 15 -1.84 2.54 -26.02
C CYS A 15 -0.86 2.16 -24.90
N VAL A 16 0.43 1.99 -25.21
CA VAL A 16 1.49 1.65 -24.23
C VAL A 16 1.58 2.65 -23.07
N PRO A 17 1.75 3.96 -23.27
CA PRO A 17 1.85 4.93 -22.17
C PRO A 17 0.55 5.13 -21.41
N LEU A 18 -0.60 4.71 -21.97
CA LEU A 18 -1.90 4.85 -21.34
C LEU A 18 -2.04 3.91 -20.11
N ILE A 19 -1.37 2.76 -20.13
CA ILE A 19 -1.35 1.79 -19.03
C ILE A 19 -0.57 2.33 -17.80
N PRO A 20 0.68 2.84 -17.91
CA PRO A 20 1.37 3.54 -16.83
C PRO A 20 0.58 4.74 -16.29
N LEU A 21 -0.07 5.50 -17.16
CA LEU A 21 -0.85 6.68 -16.77
C LEU A 21 -2.04 6.32 -15.88
N SER A 22 -2.75 5.22 -16.19
CA SER A 22 -3.86 4.76 -15.36
C SER A 22 -3.37 4.30 -13.97
N ILE A 23 -2.20 3.65 -13.89
CA ILE A 23 -1.58 3.22 -12.63
C ILE A 23 -1.25 4.43 -11.74
N VAL A 24 -0.60 5.46 -12.29
CA VAL A 24 -0.22 6.67 -11.54
C VAL A 24 -1.46 7.44 -11.05
N ALA A 25 -2.53 7.48 -11.85
CA ALA A 25 -3.78 8.12 -11.43
C ALA A 25 -4.40 7.43 -10.20
N VAL A 26 -4.40 6.09 -10.17
CA VAL A 26 -4.91 5.31 -9.03
C VAL A 26 -3.98 5.42 -7.81
N GLN A 27 -2.68 5.55 -8.02
CA GLN A 27 -1.67 5.63 -6.95
C GLN A 27 -1.94 6.75 -5.94
N LYS A 28 -2.39 7.92 -6.40
CA LYS A 28 -2.64 9.07 -5.51
C LYS A 28 -3.77 8.78 -4.51
N ILE A 29 -4.74 7.97 -4.91
CA ILE A 29 -5.85 7.51 -4.06
C ILE A 29 -5.37 6.37 -3.15
N ALA A 30 -4.57 5.45 -3.69
CA ALA A 30 -3.99 4.32 -2.96
C ALA A 30 -3.19 4.74 -1.73
N LYS A 31 -2.30 5.73 -1.87
CA LYS A 31 -1.44 6.17 -0.77
C LYS A 31 -2.23 6.64 0.46
N ARG A 32 -3.37 7.31 0.26
CA ARG A 32 -4.26 7.76 1.36
C ARG A 32 -5.07 6.62 1.97
N LEU A 33 -5.53 5.67 1.17
CA LEU A 33 -6.29 4.51 1.68
C LEU A 33 -5.38 3.57 2.47
N LEU A 34 -4.16 3.34 1.98
CA LEU A 34 -3.21 2.45 2.62
C LEU A 34 -2.70 2.99 3.96
N SER A 35 -2.48 4.30 4.07
CA SER A 35 -2.14 4.91 5.38
C SER A 35 -3.26 4.72 6.40
N LYS A 36 -4.53 4.86 5.97
CA LYS A 36 -5.69 4.65 6.84
C LYS A 36 -5.87 3.19 7.25
N TYR A 37 -5.67 2.24 6.32
CA TYR A 37 -5.72 0.80 6.58
C TYR A 37 -4.81 0.38 7.73
N TRP A 38 -3.55 0.82 7.72
CA TRP A 38 -2.59 0.45 8.75
C TRP A 38 -2.89 1.06 10.13
N GLY A 39 -3.41 2.29 10.17
CA GLY A 39 -3.82 2.92 11.44
C GLY A 39 -4.98 2.19 12.11
N VAL A 40 -5.95 1.72 11.31
CA VAL A 40 -7.07 0.92 11.83
C VAL A 40 -6.65 -0.51 12.19
N TYR A 41 -5.75 -1.11 11.42
CA TYR A 41 -5.20 -2.45 11.71
C TYR A 41 -4.46 -2.51 13.05
N THR A 42 -3.57 -1.55 13.30
CA THR A 42 -2.81 -1.46 14.55
C THR A 42 -3.73 -1.24 15.74
N ASN A 43 -4.64 -0.27 15.66
CA ASN A 43 -5.63 0.00 16.71
C ASN A 43 -6.53 -1.23 17.01
N LEU A 44 -6.96 -1.98 15.98
CA LEU A 44 -7.74 -3.20 16.18
C LEU A 44 -6.93 -4.26 16.94
N GLY A 45 -5.69 -4.50 16.53
CA GLY A 45 -4.80 -5.48 17.17
C GLY A 45 -4.51 -5.13 18.62
N ASP A 46 -4.19 -3.86 18.89
CA ASP A 46 -3.91 -3.35 20.24
C ASP A 46 -5.13 -3.52 21.15
N THR A 47 -6.31 -3.09 20.69
CA THR A 47 -7.56 -3.22 21.45
C THR A 47 -7.91 -4.68 21.71
N PHE A 48 -7.63 -5.56 20.73
CA PHE A 48 -7.90 -6.98 20.87
C PHE A 48 -7.00 -7.60 21.95
N LEU A 49 -5.71 -7.26 21.91
CA LEU A 49 -4.74 -7.73 22.91
C LEU A 49 -5.10 -7.22 24.31
N GLU A 50 -5.44 -5.93 24.45
CA GLU A 50 -5.90 -5.33 25.71
C GLU A 50 -7.13 -6.04 26.28
N ASN A 51 -8.14 -6.28 25.43
CA ASN A 51 -9.37 -6.97 25.86
C ASN A 51 -9.10 -8.41 26.30
N ILE A 52 -8.17 -9.13 25.65
CA ILE A 52 -7.79 -10.50 26.03
C ILE A 52 -7.00 -10.50 27.34
N GLN A 53 -6.02 -9.61 27.49
CA GLN A 53 -5.23 -9.49 28.73
C GLN A 53 -6.11 -9.06 29.92
N GLY A 54 -7.09 -8.18 29.68
CA GLY A 54 -8.05 -7.70 30.69
C GLY A 54 -9.32 -8.53 30.85
N LEU A 55 -9.45 -9.69 30.17
CA LEU A 55 -10.71 -10.42 30.07
C LEU A 55 -11.27 -10.87 31.43
N THR A 56 -10.41 -11.32 32.34
CA THR A 56 -10.82 -11.68 33.70
C THR A 56 -11.48 -10.50 34.41
N THR A 57 -10.87 -9.32 34.32
CA THR A 57 -11.44 -8.08 34.88
C THR A 57 -12.77 -7.75 34.21
N LEU A 58 -12.86 -7.82 32.88
CA LEU A 58 -14.11 -7.56 32.15
C LEU A 58 -15.24 -8.51 32.59
N LYS A 59 -14.94 -9.79 32.84
CA LYS A 59 -15.90 -10.77 33.36
C LYS A 59 -16.34 -10.47 34.80
N VAL A 60 -15.40 -10.10 35.67
CA VAL A 60 -15.70 -9.73 37.07
C VAL A 60 -16.65 -8.53 37.12
N TYR A 61 -16.44 -7.54 36.25
CA TYR A 61 -17.28 -6.35 36.15
C TYR A 61 -18.47 -6.49 35.19
N GLN A 62 -18.73 -7.68 34.63
CA GLN A 62 -19.81 -7.95 33.66
C GLN A 62 -19.83 -6.97 32.47
N ALA A 63 -18.65 -6.55 32.02
CA ALA A 63 -18.46 -5.58 30.94
C ALA A 63 -18.05 -6.22 29.61
N ASP A 64 -17.97 -7.55 29.54
CA ASP A 64 -17.51 -8.31 28.39
C ASP A 64 -18.43 -8.17 27.17
N GLU A 65 -19.75 -8.13 27.36
CA GLU A 65 -20.70 -7.96 26.25
C GLU A 65 -20.57 -6.56 25.61
N ARG A 66 -20.43 -5.51 26.44
CA ARG A 66 -20.17 -4.15 25.96
C ARG A 66 -18.87 -4.06 25.16
N LYS A 67 -17.80 -4.70 25.65
CA LYS A 67 -16.51 -4.73 24.95
C LYS A 67 -16.54 -5.56 23.67
N ASN A 68 -17.37 -6.60 23.61
CA ASN A 68 -17.62 -7.36 22.39
C ASN A 68 -18.25 -6.48 21.29
N VAL A 69 -19.27 -5.67 21.63
CA VAL A 69 -19.88 -4.74 20.67
C VAL A 69 -18.85 -3.76 20.12
N GLU A 70 -18.04 -3.15 20.99
CA GLU A 70 -16.97 -2.22 20.58
C GLU A 70 -15.93 -2.90 19.67
N MET A 71 -15.53 -4.13 20.00
CA MET A 71 -14.61 -4.93 19.18
C MET A 71 -15.20 -5.21 17.79
N ASN A 72 -16.49 -5.56 17.73
CA ASN A 72 -17.17 -5.84 16.48
C ASN A 72 -17.27 -4.58 15.59
N GLU A 73 -17.50 -3.41 16.17
CA GLU A 73 -17.48 -2.13 15.45
C GLU A 73 -16.09 -1.84 14.85
N LYS A 74 -15.02 -2.01 15.62
CA LYS A 74 -13.63 -1.84 15.13
C LYS A 74 -13.29 -2.85 14.03
N ALA A 75 -13.71 -4.11 14.19
CA ALA A 75 -13.51 -5.15 13.18
C ALA A 75 -14.26 -4.83 11.87
N GLU A 76 -15.47 -4.29 11.97
CA GLU A 76 -16.25 -3.85 10.80
C GLU A 76 -15.63 -2.63 10.12
N GLU A 77 -15.08 -1.67 10.87
CA GLU A 77 -14.31 -0.56 10.29
C GLU A 77 -13.10 -1.08 9.51
N PHE A 78 -12.34 -2.01 10.10
CA PHE A 78 -11.22 -2.65 9.44
C PHE A 78 -11.66 -3.35 8.15
N ARG A 79 -12.72 -4.16 8.19
CA ARG A 79 -13.29 -4.83 7.01
C ARG A 79 -13.67 -3.84 5.91
N ARG A 80 -14.32 -2.73 6.26
CA ARG A 80 -14.71 -1.68 5.28
C ARG A 80 -13.50 -1.05 4.60
N ILE A 81 -12.41 -0.82 5.32
CA ILE A 81 -11.19 -0.26 4.73
C ILE A 81 -10.50 -1.31 3.85
N THR A 82 -10.41 -2.56 4.29
CA THR A 82 -9.91 -3.68 3.47
C THR A 82 -10.66 -3.78 2.15
N MET A 83 -12.00 -3.74 2.19
CA MET A 83 -12.82 -3.78 0.98
C MET A 83 -12.56 -2.58 0.07
N LYS A 84 -12.39 -1.36 0.62
CA LYS A 84 -12.02 -0.18 -0.19
C LYS A 84 -10.68 -0.36 -0.90
N VAL A 85 -9.68 -0.92 -0.22
CA VAL A 85 -8.37 -1.21 -0.80
C VAL A 85 -8.49 -2.25 -1.93
N LEU A 86 -9.23 -3.34 -1.70
CA LEU A 86 -9.47 -4.38 -2.71
C LEU A 86 -10.22 -3.84 -3.93
N THR A 87 -11.31 -3.09 -3.73
CA THR A 87 -12.09 -2.50 -4.83
C THR A 87 -11.24 -1.53 -5.65
N MET A 88 -10.38 -0.74 -5.00
CA MET A 88 -9.45 0.14 -5.71
C MET A 88 -8.44 -0.63 -6.56
N GLN A 89 -7.86 -1.71 -6.03
CA GLN A 89 -6.92 -2.55 -6.79
C GLN A 89 -7.61 -3.21 -8.00
N LEU A 90 -8.81 -3.76 -7.79
CA LEU A 90 -9.60 -4.38 -8.87
C LEU A 90 -9.97 -3.35 -9.95
N ASN A 91 -10.46 -2.17 -9.58
CA ASN A 91 -10.79 -1.11 -10.54
C ASN A 91 -9.56 -0.69 -11.36
N SER A 92 -8.37 -0.60 -10.75
CA SER A 92 -7.12 -0.30 -11.44
C SER A 92 -6.81 -1.32 -12.54
N VAL A 93 -6.88 -2.61 -12.17
CA VAL A 93 -6.63 -3.71 -13.11
C VAL A 93 -7.69 -3.76 -14.20
N SER A 94 -8.96 -3.56 -13.86
CA SER A 94 -10.05 -3.52 -14.86
C SER A 94 -9.87 -2.40 -15.88
N VAL A 95 -9.44 -1.20 -15.45
CA VAL A 95 -9.14 -0.10 -16.38
C VAL A 95 -8.00 -0.46 -17.32
N MET A 96 -6.95 -1.11 -16.79
CA MET A 96 -5.82 -1.58 -17.60
C MET A 96 -6.24 -2.64 -18.63
N ASP A 97 -7.11 -3.58 -18.24
CA ASP A 97 -7.67 -4.59 -19.13
C ASP A 97 -8.50 -3.97 -20.24
N ILE A 98 -9.36 -2.99 -19.91
CA ILE A 98 -10.16 -2.26 -20.92
C ILE A 98 -9.25 -1.57 -21.94
N VAL A 99 -8.19 -0.89 -21.49
CA VAL A 99 -7.22 -0.23 -22.38
C VAL A 99 -6.52 -1.24 -23.29
N ALA A 100 -6.08 -2.38 -22.74
CA ALA A 100 -5.42 -3.42 -23.51
C ALA A 100 -6.35 -4.05 -24.56
N TYR A 101 -7.57 -4.41 -24.18
CA TYR A 101 -8.54 -5.01 -25.10
C TYR A 101 -9.02 -4.01 -26.16
N ALA A 102 -9.26 -2.75 -25.78
CA ALA A 102 -9.63 -1.71 -26.74
C ALA A 102 -8.48 -1.45 -27.73
N GLY A 103 -7.24 -1.33 -27.24
CA GLY A 103 -6.06 -1.16 -28.09
C GLY A 103 -5.86 -2.32 -29.06
N SER A 104 -6.02 -3.56 -28.58
CA SER A 104 -5.96 -4.77 -29.41
C SER A 104 -7.08 -4.78 -30.46
N ALA A 105 -8.32 -4.49 -30.08
CA ALA A 105 -9.45 -4.43 -30.99
C ALA A 105 -9.24 -3.40 -32.11
N VAL A 106 -8.74 -2.21 -31.80
CA VAL A 106 -8.42 -1.20 -32.83
C VAL A 106 -7.30 -1.69 -33.75
N GLY A 107 -6.25 -2.32 -33.20
CA GLY A 107 -5.18 -2.94 -34.00
C GLY A 107 -5.69 -3.99 -34.98
N VAL A 108 -6.62 -4.85 -34.53
CA VAL A 108 -7.27 -5.89 -35.34
C VAL A 108 -8.12 -5.25 -36.45
N VAL A 109 -8.95 -4.25 -36.14
CA VAL A 109 -9.78 -3.55 -37.13
C VAL A 109 -8.90 -2.92 -38.22
N ILE A 110 -7.79 -2.30 -37.85
CA ILE A 110 -6.84 -1.71 -38.80
C ILE A 110 -6.21 -2.79 -39.69
N ALA A 111 -5.86 -3.96 -39.13
CA ALA A 111 -5.33 -5.07 -39.91
C ALA A 111 -6.36 -5.56 -40.94
N ILE A 112 -7.63 -5.73 -40.54
CA ILE A 112 -8.72 -6.14 -41.44
C ILE A 112 -8.90 -5.14 -42.59
N ILE A 113 -8.91 -3.83 -42.29
CA ILE A 113 -9.02 -2.78 -43.30
C ILE A 113 -7.83 -2.82 -44.27
N GLN A 114 -6.61 -3.07 -43.78
CA GLN A 114 -5.42 -3.16 -44.63
C GLN A 114 -5.41 -4.39 -45.53
N VAL A 115 -5.94 -5.54 -45.08
CA VAL A 115 -6.14 -6.72 -45.95
C VAL A 115 -7.16 -6.40 -47.03
N LYS A 116 -8.29 -5.80 -46.66
CA LYS A 116 -9.35 -5.42 -47.61
C LYS A 116 -8.81 -4.48 -48.70
N ASN A 117 -7.90 -3.57 -48.33
CA ASN A 117 -7.28 -2.62 -49.24
C ASN A 117 -6.06 -3.17 -49.99
N GLY A 118 -5.69 -4.46 -49.80
CA GLY A 118 -4.54 -5.08 -50.45
C GLY A 118 -3.17 -4.57 -49.98
N ILE A 119 -3.13 -3.84 -48.85
CA ILE A 119 -1.89 -3.26 -48.30
C ILE A 119 -1.04 -4.35 -47.60
N ILE A 120 -1.71 -5.29 -46.93
CA ILE A 120 -1.08 -6.43 -46.26
C ILE A 120 -1.75 -7.74 -46.68
N THR A 121 -1.01 -8.84 -46.61
CA THR A 121 -1.51 -10.18 -46.94
C THR A 121 -2.30 -10.79 -45.77
N LEU A 122 -3.12 -11.80 -46.06
CA LEU A 122 -3.89 -12.51 -45.03
C LEU A 122 -2.99 -13.12 -43.91
N PRO A 123 -1.84 -13.76 -44.21
CA PRO A 123 -0.92 -14.21 -43.16
C PRO A 123 -0.35 -13.07 -42.31
N GLN A 124 -0.06 -11.92 -42.91
CA GLN A 124 0.43 -10.73 -42.20
C GLN A 124 -0.63 -10.17 -41.23
N ALA A 125 -1.89 -10.16 -41.64
CA ALA A 125 -2.98 -9.74 -40.76
C ALA A 125 -3.23 -10.73 -39.63
N PHE A 126 -3.19 -12.04 -39.92
CA PHE A 126 -3.27 -13.07 -38.88
C PHE A 126 -2.17 -12.90 -37.83
N LEU A 127 -0.94 -12.62 -38.27
CA LEU A 127 0.18 -12.30 -37.39
C LEU A 127 -0.08 -11.04 -36.54
N ILE A 128 -0.67 -9.99 -37.12
CA ILE A 128 -1.03 -8.78 -36.34
C ILE A 128 -2.09 -9.09 -35.30
N ILE A 129 -3.12 -9.89 -35.64
CA ILE A 129 -4.21 -10.24 -34.72
C ILE A 129 -3.68 -11.02 -33.52
N MET A 130 -2.85 -12.04 -33.75
CA MET A 130 -2.24 -12.82 -32.65
C MET A 130 -1.32 -11.95 -31.79
N LEU A 131 -0.43 -11.17 -32.41
CA LEU A 131 0.50 -10.32 -31.67
C LEU A 131 -0.19 -9.17 -30.93
N ALA A 132 -1.31 -8.65 -31.41
CA ALA A 132 -2.03 -7.57 -30.73
C ALA A 132 -2.57 -8.00 -29.36
N ALA A 133 -2.98 -9.27 -29.21
CA ALA A 133 -3.37 -9.84 -27.92
C ALA A 133 -2.17 -9.98 -26.97
N ASP A 134 -1.04 -10.48 -27.46
CA ASP A 134 0.16 -10.71 -26.64
C ASP A 134 0.93 -9.42 -26.32
N PHE A 135 0.83 -8.39 -27.17
CA PHE A 135 1.59 -7.14 -27.06
C PHE A 135 1.35 -6.42 -25.72
N PHE A 136 0.14 -6.48 -25.19
CA PHE A 136 -0.21 -5.82 -23.93
C PHE A 136 0.07 -6.67 -22.69
N LEU A 137 0.36 -7.97 -22.84
CA LEU A 137 0.56 -8.88 -21.72
C LEU A 137 1.70 -8.43 -20.77
N PRO A 138 2.89 -8.02 -21.25
CA PRO A 138 3.98 -7.58 -20.38
C PRO A 138 3.63 -6.31 -19.61
N LEU A 139 2.95 -5.36 -20.26
CA LEU A 139 2.48 -4.12 -19.63
C LEU A 139 1.46 -4.41 -18.53
N ARG A 140 0.61 -5.41 -18.76
CA ARG A 140 -0.38 -5.89 -17.78
C ARG A 140 0.27 -6.48 -16.54
N LEU A 141 1.24 -7.36 -16.75
CA LEU A 141 2.06 -7.94 -15.68
C LEU A 141 2.79 -6.85 -14.89
N LEU A 142 3.39 -5.90 -15.61
CA LEU A 142 4.09 -4.76 -15.02
C LEU A 142 3.15 -3.92 -14.15
N GLY A 143 1.92 -3.66 -14.58
CA GLY A 143 0.91 -2.95 -13.78
C GLY A 143 0.58 -3.65 -12.46
N SER A 144 0.44 -4.98 -12.48
CA SER A 144 0.26 -5.77 -11.26
C SER A 144 1.47 -5.67 -10.32
N PHE A 145 2.69 -5.78 -10.85
CA PHE A 145 3.91 -5.65 -10.05
C PHE A 145 4.11 -4.26 -9.47
N PHE A 146 3.71 -3.19 -10.18
CA PHE A 146 3.74 -1.83 -9.64
C PHE A 146 2.87 -1.69 -8.40
N HIS A 147 1.67 -2.29 -8.37
CA HIS A 147 0.81 -2.28 -7.18
C HIS A 147 1.45 -3.01 -5.99
N VAL A 148 2.11 -4.14 -6.22
CA VAL A 148 2.83 -4.88 -5.19
C VAL A 148 4.03 -4.09 -4.67
N ALA A 149 4.85 -3.55 -5.58
CA ALA A 149 6.03 -2.75 -5.23
C ALA A 149 5.64 -1.51 -4.41
N MET A 150 4.51 -0.87 -4.71
CA MET A 150 4.00 0.27 -3.93
C MET A 150 3.66 -0.10 -2.48
N ASN A 151 3.02 -1.25 -2.25
CA ASN A 151 2.75 -1.72 -0.90
C ASN A 151 4.06 -1.99 -0.14
N GLY A 152 5.06 -2.55 -0.82
CA GLY A 152 6.41 -2.76 -0.29
C GLY A 152 7.09 -1.45 0.10
N MET A 153 7.08 -0.43 -0.77
CA MET A 153 7.65 0.89 -0.47
C MET A 153 6.99 1.54 0.75
N ALA A 154 5.66 1.49 0.86
CA ALA A 154 4.94 2.07 2.00
C ALA A 154 5.25 1.37 3.33
N ALA A 155 5.51 0.05 3.31
CA ALA A 155 5.99 -0.69 4.47
C ALA A 155 7.45 -0.33 4.79
N SER A 156 8.29 -0.20 3.77
CA SER A 156 9.70 0.18 3.90
C SER A 156 9.87 1.56 4.52
N ASP A 157 9.07 2.56 4.12
CA ASP A 157 9.09 3.91 4.70
C ASP A 157 8.89 3.88 6.23
N LYS A 158 8.06 2.96 6.73
CA LYS A 158 7.83 2.80 8.17
C LYS A 158 8.98 2.10 8.88
N LEU A 159 9.54 1.07 8.25
CA LEU A 159 10.72 0.37 8.78
C LEU A 159 11.90 1.33 8.92
N PHE A 160 12.17 2.15 7.89
CA PHE A 160 13.22 3.16 7.96
C PHE A 160 12.93 4.21 9.03
N LYS A 161 11.70 4.69 9.18
CA LYS A 161 11.35 5.57 10.31
C LYS A 161 11.64 4.97 11.68
N LEU A 162 11.41 3.68 11.86
CA LEU A 162 11.73 3.00 13.11
C LEU A 162 13.24 2.92 13.31
N LEU A 163 13.99 2.53 12.27
CA LEU A 163 15.46 2.47 12.30
C LEU A 163 16.12 3.84 12.51
N ASP A 164 15.51 4.91 12.02
CA ASP A 164 15.96 6.29 12.19
C ASP A 164 15.58 6.87 13.56
N THR A 165 14.88 6.10 14.42
CA THR A 165 14.57 6.53 15.78
C THR A 165 15.86 6.65 16.57
N LYS A 166 16.11 7.80 17.19
CA LYS A 166 17.29 7.98 18.04
C LYS A 166 17.29 6.94 19.16
N GLU A 167 18.40 6.25 19.32
CA GLU A 167 18.65 5.46 20.53
C GLU A 167 18.69 6.39 21.74
N ASP A 168 18.18 5.91 22.87
CA ASP A 168 18.27 6.63 24.12
C ASP A 168 19.74 6.86 24.46
N GLU A 169 20.07 8.08 24.91
CA GLU A 169 21.38 8.37 25.46
C GLU A 169 21.51 7.64 26.81
N HIS A 170 21.99 6.39 26.77
CA HIS A 170 22.35 5.66 27.98
C HIS A 170 23.62 6.25 28.58
N GLY A 171 23.65 6.34 29.91
CA GLY A 171 24.86 6.71 30.64
C GLY A 171 26.02 5.80 30.25
N ALA A 172 27.15 6.40 29.88
CA ALA A 172 28.28 5.68 29.27
C ALA A 172 29.16 4.93 30.28
N GLU A 173 29.00 5.18 31.58
CA GLU A 173 29.90 4.68 32.62
C GLU A 173 29.14 3.85 33.65
N ILE A 174 29.57 2.58 33.78
CA ILE A 174 29.15 1.71 34.88
C ILE A 174 30.26 1.82 35.94
N PRO A 175 29.96 2.30 37.16
CA PRO A 175 30.96 2.39 38.23
C PRO A 175 31.51 1.01 38.59
N GLU A 176 32.84 0.89 38.73
CA GLU A 176 33.49 -0.37 39.18
C GLU A 176 33.12 -0.75 40.61
N ASN A 177 32.67 0.22 41.43
CA ASN A 177 32.24 0.01 42.80
C ASN A 177 30.90 0.69 43.05
N LEU A 178 29.93 -0.10 43.52
CA LEU A 178 28.56 0.34 43.82
C LEU A 178 28.36 0.65 45.32
N ASP A 179 29.39 0.45 46.16
CA ASP A 179 29.38 0.83 47.57
C ASP A 179 29.64 2.34 47.71
N GLY A 180 28.59 3.14 47.52
CA GLY A 180 28.60 4.59 47.69
C GLY A 180 27.26 5.14 48.16
N ASP A 181 27.27 6.33 48.74
CA ASP A 181 26.04 7.03 49.15
C ASP A 181 25.39 7.70 47.93
N ILE A 182 24.07 7.56 47.80
CA ILE A 182 23.28 8.25 46.77
C ILE A 182 22.85 9.60 47.32
N GLU A 183 23.37 10.68 46.72
CA GLU A 183 22.98 12.05 47.06
C GLU A 183 22.21 12.68 45.89
N ILE A 184 21.04 13.27 46.19
CA ILE A 184 20.21 13.98 45.21
C ILE A 184 20.36 15.48 45.49
N LYS A 185 20.90 16.23 44.52
CA LYS A 185 21.05 17.68 44.58
C LYS A 185 20.29 18.35 43.46
N ASP A 186 19.54 19.39 43.80
CA ASP A 186 18.85 20.29 42.85
C ASP A 186 18.11 19.57 41.71
N LEU A 187 17.40 18.48 42.04
CA LEU A 187 16.70 17.65 41.06
C LEU A 187 15.34 18.27 40.73
N SER A 188 15.14 18.62 39.46
CA SER A 188 13.85 18.94 38.89
C SER A 188 13.52 17.95 37.77
N PHE A 189 12.33 17.37 37.79
CA PHE A 189 11.91 16.39 36.79
C PHE A 189 10.50 16.67 36.27
N SER A 190 10.34 16.48 34.96
CA SER A 190 9.08 16.58 34.23
C SER A 190 9.05 15.51 33.13
N TYR A 191 7.89 14.87 32.94
CA TYR A 191 7.70 13.87 31.89
C TYR A 191 7.46 14.48 30.50
N ASP A 192 6.78 15.63 30.45
CA ASP A 192 6.40 16.32 29.21
C ASP A 192 7.20 17.61 28.98
N GLY A 193 8.05 17.99 29.94
CA GLY A 193 8.79 19.25 29.93
C GLY A 193 7.96 20.48 30.31
N GLU A 194 6.64 20.32 30.50
CA GLU A 194 5.72 21.42 30.80
C GLU A 194 5.33 21.44 32.28
N LYS A 195 5.05 20.27 32.85
CA LYS A 195 4.64 20.16 34.25
C LYS A 195 5.72 19.49 35.07
N THR A 196 6.35 20.27 35.95
CA THR A 196 7.30 19.74 36.93
C THR A 196 6.56 18.88 37.95
N VAL A 197 6.99 17.63 38.08
CA VAL A 197 6.39 16.63 38.99
C VAL A 197 7.22 16.49 40.26
N LEU A 198 8.54 16.66 40.14
CA LEU A 198 9.46 16.60 41.27
C LEU A 198 10.36 17.84 41.25
N THR A 199 10.51 18.46 42.42
CA THR A 199 11.49 19.51 42.65
C THR A 199 12.08 19.31 44.03
N ILE A 200 13.37 18.99 44.10
CA ILE A 200 14.12 18.80 45.33
C ILE A 200 15.22 19.85 45.34
N PHE A 201 15.08 20.87 46.18
CA PHE A 201 16.12 21.86 46.45
C PHE A 201 16.84 21.47 47.74
N ARG A 202 18.09 21.00 47.63
CA ARG A 202 18.97 20.87 48.79
C ARG A 202 20.44 20.89 48.39
#